data_AF-A0A7I9V8F6-F1
#
_entry.id   AF-A0A7I9V8F6-F1
#
_cell.length_a   1.000
_cell.length_b   1.000
_cell.length_c   1.000
_cell.angle_alpha   90.00
_cell.angle_beta   90.00
_cell.angle_gamma   90.00
#
_symmetry.space_group_name_H-M   'P 1'
#
loop_
_entity.id
_entity.type
_entity.pdbx_description
1 polymer ?
#
loop_
_entity_poly.entity_id
_entity_poly.type
_entity_poly.pdbx_seq_one_letter_code
_entity_poly.pdbx_strand_id
1 'polypeptide(L)'
;MPSPDPVIGDRVVVRYRLSDAAPADWREVPNPVVAHGPSLSDVTGVLVSSDDAALVVLRDGRETVIPRSAVSSMRTLSRTVVRNSQIRDVERALCAAAGGEHAAIDGWLLRAGGSGLRGNLAVPVDFGASSASLPTVRAWFDDRGLPARALLPDRLVRAGSIPVVDDGDAVEVLVCDHRPPVDAVELADGRWAVTVPADDPRAREAARRSGLTLHHTGRVHTLG
;
A
#
# COMPACT_ATOMS: atom_id res chain seq x y z
N MET A 1 13.05 5.14 -4.00
CA MET A 1 11.94 6.03 -4.38
C MET A 1 11.16 6.42 -3.12
N PRO A 2 10.77 7.68 -2.94
CA PRO A 2 9.90 8.08 -1.84
C PRO A 2 8.54 7.37 -1.96
N SER A 3 7.89 7.13 -0.81
CA SER A 3 6.49 6.68 -0.79
C SER A 3 5.61 7.72 -1.50
N PRO A 4 4.53 7.30 -2.18
CA PRO A 4 3.62 8.24 -2.82
C PRO A 4 2.99 9.16 -1.77
N ASP A 5 2.59 10.36 -2.18
CA ASP A 5 1.94 11.28 -1.28
C ASP A 5 0.64 10.66 -0.73
N PRO A 6 0.34 10.87 0.56
CA PRO A 6 -0.92 10.44 1.15
C PRO A 6 -2.12 11.09 0.47
N VAL A 7 -3.19 10.32 0.34
CA VAL A 7 -4.47 10.79 -0.23
C VAL A 7 -5.59 10.78 0.81
N ILE A 8 -6.70 11.44 0.51
CA ILE A 8 -7.87 11.45 1.40
C ILE A 8 -8.31 10.00 1.71
N GLY A 9 -8.54 9.72 2.98
CA GLY A 9 -8.85 8.42 3.54
C GLY A 9 -7.64 7.60 4.01
N ASP A 10 -6.42 8.03 3.70
CA ASP A 10 -5.22 7.42 4.28
C ASP A 10 -5.18 7.61 5.79
N ARG A 11 -4.70 6.58 6.49
CA ARG A 11 -4.20 6.79 7.85
C ARG A 11 -2.82 7.41 7.72
N VAL A 12 -2.62 8.56 8.33
CA VAL A 12 -1.37 9.32 8.27
C VAL A 12 -0.85 9.60 9.67
N VAL A 13 0.47 9.76 9.76
CA VAL A 13 1.11 10.52 10.83
C VAL A 13 1.60 11.84 10.23
N VAL A 14 1.14 12.95 10.81
CA VAL A 14 1.56 14.31 10.43
C VAL A 14 2.38 14.86 11.58
N ARG A 15 3.63 15.23 11.32
CA ARG A 15 4.47 15.98 12.24
C ARG A 15 4.46 17.45 11.85
N TYR A 16 4.20 18.33 12.81
CA TYR A 16 4.04 19.76 12.57
C TYR A 16 4.71 20.60 13.67
N ARG A 17 5.06 21.83 13.31
CA ARG A 17 5.63 22.84 14.20
C ARG A 17 4.54 23.45 15.06
N LEU A 18 4.81 23.55 16.36
CA LEU A 18 3.93 24.24 17.30
C LEU A 18 4.07 25.76 17.09
N SER A 19 2.94 26.44 17.04
CA SER A 19 2.81 27.90 16.89
C SER A 19 1.39 28.34 17.22
N ASP A 20 1.14 29.64 17.34
CA ASP A 20 -0.20 30.20 17.57
C ASP A 20 -1.22 29.82 16.50
N ALA A 21 -0.74 29.54 15.28
CA ALA A 21 -1.58 29.14 14.15
C ALA A 21 -1.75 27.62 14.01
N ALA A 22 -0.99 26.81 14.77
CA ALA A 22 -1.04 25.36 14.71
C ALA A 22 -1.86 24.78 15.89
N PRO A 23 -2.36 23.54 15.76
CA PRO A 23 -3.01 22.87 16.87
C PRO A 23 -2.15 22.84 18.13
N ALA A 24 -2.81 22.85 19.29
CA ALA A 24 -2.16 22.59 20.57
C ALA A 24 -1.54 21.18 20.60
N ASP A 25 -0.43 21.05 21.32
CA ASP A 25 0.18 19.74 21.56
C ASP A 25 -0.84 18.84 22.31
N TRP A 26 -0.80 17.55 22.02
CA TRP A 26 -1.61 16.56 22.74
C TRP A 26 -1.10 16.34 24.17
N ARG A 27 0.14 16.74 24.43
CA ARG A 27 0.76 16.78 25.77
C ARG A 27 0.27 18.02 26.52
N GLU A 28 0.16 17.93 27.83
CA GLU A 28 -0.09 19.10 28.70
C GLU A 28 1.18 19.98 28.80
N VAL A 29 1.46 20.73 27.75
CA VAL A 29 2.56 21.72 27.67
C VAL A 29 2.03 23.06 27.16
N PRO A 30 2.66 24.18 27.55
CA PRO A 30 2.28 25.49 27.01
C PRO A 30 2.33 25.52 25.48
N ASN A 31 1.27 26.03 24.86
CA ASN A 31 1.22 26.34 23.43
C ASN A 31 0.88 27.84 23.28
N PRO A 32 1.79 28.67 22.73
CA PRO A 32 3.05 28.34 22.06
C PRO A 32 4.20 27.97 23.03
N VAL A 33 5.27 27.45 22.44
CA VAL A 33 6.44 26.85 23.10
C VAL A 33 7.16 27.84 24.04
N VAL A 34 7.42 27.42 25.27
CA VAL A 34 8.40 28.09 26.17
C VAL A 34 9.83 27.71 25.77
N ALA A 35 10.84 28.53 26.08
CA ALA A 35 12.23 28.39 25.58
C ALA A 35 12.88 26.99 25.72
N HIS A 36 12.35 26.11 26.58
CA HIS A 36 12.82 24.73 26.79
C HIS A 36 11.75 23.66 26.57
N GLY A 37 10.67 23.97 25.84
CA GLY A 37 9.57 23.05 25.50
C GLY A 37 9.75 22.36 24.14
N PRO A 38 8.96 21.31 23.85
CA PRO A 38 8.96 20.67 22.53
C PRO A 38 8.54 21.67 21.45
N SER A 39 9.25 21.70 20.31
CA SER A 39 8.94 22.59 19.17
C SER A 39 8.08 21.94 18.09
N LEU A 40 7.86 20.63 18.20
CA LEU A 40 7.11 19.82 17.27
C LEU A 40 6.08 18.97 18.02
N SER A 41 4.92 18.80 17.41
CA SER A 41 3.96 17.77 17.80
C SER A 41 3.64 16.87 16.60
N ASP A 42 2.87 15.83 16.87
CA ASP A 42 2.40 14.89 15.87
C ASP A 42 0.96 14.49 16.12
N VAL A 43 0.23 14.24 15.03
CA VAL A 43 -1.10 13.65 15.07
C VAL A 43 -1.13 12.46 14.13
N THR A 44 -1.70 11.36 14.63
CA THR A 44 -1.96 10.15 13.85
C THR A 44 -3.45 9.96 13.72
N GLY A 45 -3.96 9.86 12.49
CA GLY A 45 -5.39 9.74 12.21
C GLY A 45 -5.67 9.52 10.73
N VAL A 46 -6.92 9.68 10.32
CA VAL A 46 -7.34 9.59 8.91
C VAL A 46 -7.28 10.97 8.29
N LEU A 47 -6.61 11.12 7.15
CA LEU A 47 -6.62 12.35 6.36
C LEU A 47 -8.01 12.51 5.73
N VAL A 48 -8.75 13.55 6.10
CA VAL A 48 -10.13 13.78 5.60
C VAL A 48 -10.22 14.98 4.65
N SER A 49 -9.28 15.92 4.75
CA SER A 49 -9.12 17.02 3.80
C SER A 49 -7.65 17.41 3.66
N SER A 50 -7.28 17.92 2.49
CA SER A 50 -5.92 18.32 2.15
C SER A 50 -5.95 19.30 0.99
N ASP A 51 -5.66 20.57 1.26
CA ASP A 51 -5.52 21.63 0.26
C ASP A 51 -4.20 22.40 0.46
N ASP A 52 -4.02 23.52 -0.25
CA ASP A 52 -2.81 24.34 -0.19
C ASP A 52 -2.67 25.10 1.15
N ALA A 53 -3.76 25.31 1.87
CA ALA A 53 -3.78 26.05 3.13
C ALA A 53 -3.58 25.10 4.33
N ALA A 54 -4.26 23.96 4.35
CA ALA A 54 -4.31 23.08 5.51
C ALA A 54 -4.50 21.59 5.16
N LEU A 55 -4.18 20.77 6.16
CA LEU A 55 -4.55 19.36 6.27
C LEU A 55 -5.59 19.21 7.38
N VAL A 56 -6.55 18.31 7.21
CA VAL A 56 -7.49 17.93 8.29
C VAL A 56 -7.32 16.45 8.58
N VAL A 57 -6.95 16.14 9.82
CA VAL A 57 -6.76 14.76 10.30
C VAL A 57 -7.84 14.43 11.32
N LEU A 58 -8.66 13.42 11.03
CA LEU A 58 -9.66 12.87 11.95
C LEU A 58 -9.00 11.82 12.85
N ARG A 59 -9.04 12.05 14.15
CA ARG A 59 -8.56 11.11 15.18
C ARG A 59 -9.60 11.00 16.28
N ASP A 60 -10.00 9.77 16.61
CA ASP A 60 -10.92 9.49 17.72
C ASP A 60 -12.21 10.35 17.67
N GLY A 61 -12.75 10.57 16.47
CA GLY A 61 -13.95 11.39 16.24
C GLY A 61 -13.74 12.91 16.25
N ARG A 62 -12.49 13.37 16.43
CA ARG A 62 -12.14 14.79 16.45
C ARG A 62 -11.26 15.16 15.25
N GLU A 63 -11.64 16.23 14.57
CA GLU A 63 -10.85 16.80 13.49
C GLU A 63 -9.77 17.76 14.03
N THR A 64 -8.56 17.60 13.51
CA THR A 64 -7.43 18.47 13.78
C THR A 64 -7.01 19.15 12.49
N VAL A 65 -7.18 20.46 12.41
CA VAL A 65 -6.79 21.29 11.25
C VAL A 65 -5.35 21.76 11.43
N ILE A 66 -4.46 21.39 10.51
CA ILE A 66 -3.02 21.67 10.58
C ILE A 66 -2.65 22.56 9.38
N PRO A 67 -2.15 23.78 9.60
CA PRO A 67 -1.67 24.62 8.50
C PRO A 67 -0.55 23.92 7.73
N ARG A 68 -0.59 23.96 6.39
CA ARG A 68 0.47 23.40 5.53
C ARG A 68 1.84 23.97 5.86
N SER A 69 1.90 25.26 6.16
CA SER A 69 3.13 25.95 6.56
C SER A 69 3.73 25.41 7.87
N ALA A 70 2.94 24.78 8.75
CA ALA A 70 3.42 24.17 9.97
C ALA A 70 3.90 22.72 9.77
N VAL A 71 3.45 22.03 8.71
CA VAL A 71 3.79 20.62 8.45
C VAL A 71 5.29 20.48 8.18
N SER A 72 5.94 19.62 8.96
CA SER A 72 7.34 19.25 8.79
C SER A 72 7.49 17.95 8.01
N SER A 73 6.60 16.98 8.22
CA SER A 73 6.55 15.74 7.44
C SER A 73 5.19 15.08 7.57
N MET A 74 4.83 14.29 6.56
CA MET A 74 3.63 13.46 6.55
C MET A 74 3.97 12.09 5.98
N ARG A 75 3.46 11.02 6.58
CA ARG A 75 3.66 9.65 6.09
C ARG A 75 2.37 8.84 6.21
N THR A 76 2.08 8.03 5.19
CA THR A 76 1.01 7.04 5.26
C THR A 76 1.41 5.89 6.19
N LEU A 77 0.46 5.48 7.02
CA LEU A 77 0.55 4.31 7.89
C LEU A 77 -0.49 3.28 7.45
N SER A 78 -0.18 1.99 7.57
CA SER A 78 -1.24 0.99 7.51
C SER A 78 -2.20 1.18 8.68
N ARG A 79 -3.49 0.94 8.44
CA ARG A 79 -4.53 1.05 9.49
C ARG A 79 -4.36 -0.01 10.56
N THR A 80 -3.83 -1.17 10.22
CA THR A 80 -3.60 -2.29 11.12
C THR A 80 -2.19 -2.83 10.96
N VAL A 81 -1.70 -3.55 11.97
CA VAL A 81 -0.45 -4.29 11.83
C VAL A 81 -0.74 -5.48 10.92
N VAL A 82 -0.19 -5.46 9.72
CA VAL A 82 -0.26 -6.58 8.79
C VAL A 82 0.92 -7.53 9.05
N ARG A 83 0.67 -8.83 9.21
CA ARG A 83 1.72 -9.85 9.34
C ARG A 83 2.15 -10.34 7.96
N ASN A 84 3.39 -10.82 7.84
CA ASN A 84 3.86 -11.39 6.57
C ASN A 84 3.00 -12.60 6.14
N SER A 85 2.48 -13.39 7.08
CA SER A 85 1.51 -14.46 6.76
C SER A 85 0.23 -13.92 6.12
N GLN A 86 -0.34 -12.82 6.64
CA GLN A 86 -1.54 -12.22 6.08
C GLN A 86 -1.31 -11.66 4.68
N ILE A 87 -0.11 -11.15 4.37
CA ILE A 87 0.25 -10.75 3.00
C ILE A 87 0.19 -11.98 2.08
N ARG A 88 0.79 -13.11 2.48
CA ARG A 88 0.75 -14.36 1.72
C ARG A 88 -0.67 -14.85 1.50
N ASP A 89 -1.51 -14.81 2.53
CA ASP A 89 -2.90 -15.26 2.47
C ASP A 89 -3.70 -14.44 1.44
N VAL A 90 -3.55 -13.11 1.46
CA VAL A 90 -4.19 -12.21 0.48
C VAL A 90 -3.67 -12.46 -0.94
N GLU A 91 -2.36 -12.62 -1.12
CA GLU A 91 -1.77 -12.86 -2.44
C GLU A 91 -2.17 -14.22 -3.03
N ARG A 92 -2.30 -15.25 -2.19
CA ARG A 92 -2.87 -16.56 -2.59
C ARG A 92 -4.32 -16.45 -2.99
N ALA A 93 -5.14 -15.76 -2.20
CA ALA A 93 -6.55 -15.57 -2.49
C ALA A 93 -6.76 -14.76 -3.78
N LEU A 94 -5.97 -13.69 -3.99
CA LEU A 94 -5.98 -12.90 -5.23
C LEU A 94 -5.58 -13.70 -6.46
N CYS A 95 -4.69 -14.68 -6.31
CA CYS A 95 -4.36 -15.61 -7.37
C CYS A 95 -5.54 -16.55 -7.65
N ALA A 96 -6.04 -17.23 -6.63
CA ALA A 96 -7.14 -18.19 -6.76
C ALA A 96 -8.43 -17.57 -7.36
N ALA A 97 -8.81 -16.37 -6.89
CA ALA A 97 -10.04 -15.69 -7.31
C ALA A 97 -10.01 -15.22 -8.77
N ALA A 98 -8.84 -15.14 -9.38
CA ALA A 98 -8.69 -14.61 -10.71
C ALA A 98 -9.00 -15.61 -11.83
N GLY A 99 -9.10 -16.90 -11.50
CA GLY A 99 -9.25 -17.97 -12.47
C GLY A 99 -8.03 -18.09 -13.40
N GLY A 100 -8.17 -18.90 -14.45
CA GLY A 100 -7.08 -19.18 -15.38
C GLY A 100 -6.09 -20.22 -14.86
N GLU A 101 -4.93 -20.30 -15.52
CA GLU A 101 -3.93 -21.30 -15.21
C GLU A 101 -3.00 -20.82 -14.09
N HIS A 102 -2.72 -21.71 -13.14
CA HIS A 102 -1.90 -21.43 -11.96
C HIS A 102 -0.80 -22.47 -11.79
N ALA A 103 0.34 -22.05 -11.26
CA ALA A 103 1.42 -22.95 -10.86
C ALA A 103 2.08 -22.48 -9.57
N ALA A 104 2.66 -23.42 -8.84
CA ALA A 104 3.56 -23.15 -7.73
C ALA A 104 4.96 -23.69 -8.08
N ILE A 105 5.97 -22.83 -8.09
CA ILE A 105 7.35 -23.19 -8.47
C ILE A 105 8.28 -22.65 -7.41
N ASP A 106 8.85 -23.54 -6.59
CA ASP A 106 9.83 -23.17 -5.54
C ASP A 106 9.38 -21.98 -4.68
N GLY A 107 8.11 -21.95 -4.30
CA GLY A 107 7.53 -20.88 -3.49
C GLY A 107 7.07 -19.62 -4.23
N TRP A 108 7.27 -19.56 -5.54
CA TRP A 108 6.56 -18.63 -6.41
C TRP A 108 5.16 -19.14 -6.72
N LEU A 109 4.19 -18.24 -6.65
CA LEU A 109 2.83 -18.45 -7.13
C LEU A 109 2.65 -17.74 -8.46
N LEU A 110 2.36 -18.49 -9.51
CA LEU A 110 2.27 -18.00 -10.88
C LEU A 110 0.81 -18.07 -11.34
N ARG A 111 0.43 -17.09 -12.16
CA ARG A 111 -0.88 -17.02 -12.79
C ARG A 111 -0.82 -16.51 -14.23
N ALA A 112 -1.65 -17.10 -15.08
CA ALA A 112 -1.87 -16.72 -16.47
C ALA A 112 -3.38 -16.57 -16.74
N GLY A 113 -3.78 -15.45 -17.33
CA GLY A 113 -5.16 -15.22 -17.79
C GLY A 113 -5.97 -14.17 -17.03
N GLY A 114 -5.34 -13.29 -16.25
CA GLY A 114 -6.02 -12.12 -15.69
C GLY A 114 -6.09 -10.90 -16.61
N SER A 115 -6.73 -9.85 -16.12
CA SER A 115 -6.73 -8.51 -16.72
C SER A 115 -6.01 -7.47 -15.84
N GLY A 116 -5.68 -6.32 -16.44
CA GLY A 116 -5.14 -5.15 -15.75
C GLY A 116 -3.77 -5.38 -15.10
N LEU A 117 -3.52 -4.67 -13.99
CA LEU A 117 -2.25 -4.72 -13.25
C LEU A 117 -1.86 -6.13 -12.82
N ARG A 118 -2.85 -6.98 -12.54
CA ARG A 118 -2.67 -8.33 -12.03
C ARG A 118 -2.87 -9.41 -13.09
N GLY A 119 -2.77 -9.07 -14.38
CA GLY A 119 -3.10 -9.97 -15.47
C GLY A 119 -2.35 -11.30 -15.44
N ASN A 120 -1.06 -11.25 -15.76
CA ASN A 120 -0.15 -12.39 -15.65
C ASN A 120 0.96 -11.98 -14.71
N LEU A 121 1.13 -12.71 -13.60
CA LEU A 121 2.07 -12.35 -12.54
C LEU A 121 2.62 -13.60 -11.85
N ALA A 122 3.89 -13.52 -11.45
CA ALA A 122 4.47 -14.33 -10.41
C ALA A 122 4.51 -13.54 -9.09
N VAL A 123 4.27 -14.21 -7.96
CA VAL A 123 4.36 -13.60 -6.64
C VAL A 123 5.19 -14.52 -5.72
N PRO A 124 6.26 -14.03 -5.08
CA PRO A 124 7.06 -14.82 -4.16
C PRO A 124 6.34 -14.91 -2.81
N VAL A 125 5.48 -15.92 -2.67
CA VAL A 125 4.65 -16.09 -1.47
C VAL A 125 5.33 -16.93 -0.40
N ASP A 126 6.03 -18.01 -0.76
CA ASP A 126 6.69 -18.87 0.23
C ASP A 126 8.17 -18.59 0.41
N PHE A 127 8.73 -19.06 1.52
CA PHE A 127 10.12 -18.88 1.89
C PHE A 127 11.13 -19.47 0.90
N GLY A 128 10.71 -20.40 0.04
CA GLY A 128 11.56 -20.96 -1.02
C GLY A 128 11.78 -20.02 -2.20
N ALA A 129 10.95 -18.97 -2.35
CA ALA A 129 10.99 -18.10 -3.51
C ALA A 129 12.32 -17.34 -3.57
N SER A 130 13.09 -17.60 -4.62
CA SER A 130 14.41 -17.00 -4.81
C SER A 130 14.70 -16.71 -6.28
N SER A 131 15.78 -15.96 -6.52
CA SER A 131 16.27 -15.66 -7.87
C SER A 131 16.72 -16.90 -8.64
N ALA A 132 17.08 -17.99 -7.95
CA ALA A 132 17.51 -19.24 -8.58
C ALA A 132 16.40 -19.90 -9.41
N SER A 133 15.13 -19.68 -9.04
CA SER A 133 13.97 -20.27 -9.73
C SER A 133 13.47 -19.42 -10.91
N LEU A 134 14.02 -18.21 -11.11
CA LEU A 134 13.58 -17.31 -12.18
C LEU A 134 13.67 -17.91 -13.59
N PRO A 135 14.69 -18.71 -13.96
CA PRO A 135 14.68 -19.40 -15.26
C PRO A 135 13.44 -20.25 -15.48
N THR A 136 13.04 -21.04 -14.47
CA THR A 136 11.86 -21.90 -14.54
C THR A 136 10.57 -21.08 -14.50
N VAL A 137 10.52 -20.02 -13.69
CA VAL A 137 9.37 -19.09 -13.66
C VAL A 137 9.16 -18.42 -15.02
N ARG A 138 10.22 -17.95 -15.68
CA ARG A 138 10.15 -17.35 -17.02
C ARG A 138 9.69 -18.35 -18.07
N ALA A 139 10.29 -19.54 -18.08
CA ALA A 139 9.90 -20.61 -19.01
C ALA A 139 8.39 -20.91 -18.92
N TRP A 140 7.82 -20.90 -17.72
CA TRP A 140 6.37 -21.09 -17.54
C TRP A 140 5.54 -20.00 -18.24
N PHE A 141 5.95 -18.73 -18.21
CA PHE A 141 5.24 -17.68 -18.98
C PHE A 141 5.53 -17.76 -20.48
N ASP A 142 6.77 -18.07 -20.86
CA ASP A 142 7.20 -18.16 -22.25
C ASP A 142 6.46 -19.27 -23.01
N ASP A 143 6.25 -20.43 -22.38
CA ASP A 143 5.46 -21.56 -22.92
C ASP A 143 4.01 -21.14 -23.25
N ARG A 144 3.53 -20.04 -22.67
CA ARG A 144 2.19 -19.47 -22.85
C ARG A 144 2.19 -18.22 -23.73
N GLY A 145 3.35 -17.80 -24.23
CA GLY A 145 3.50 -16.56 -25.01
C GLY A 145 3.19 -15.30 -24.19
N LEU A 146 3.41 -15.34 -22.87
CA LEU A 146 3.10 -14.25 -21.95
C LEU A 146 4.38 -13.59 -21.43
N PRO A 147 4.38 -12.26 -21.18
CA PRO A 147 5.51 -11.63 -20.52
C PRO A 147 5.63 -12.11 -19.07
N ALA A 148 6.84 -12.49 -18.67
CA ALA A 148 7.14 -12.82 -17.28
C ALA A 148 7.18 -11.54 -16.43
N ARG A 149 6.11 -11.30 -15.67
CA ARG A 149 6.01 -10.18 -14.72
C ARG A 149 5.93 -10.73 -13.30
N ALA A 150 6.44 -9.99 -12.33
CA ALA A 150 6.34 -10.34 -10.93
C ALA A 150 5.84 -9.18 -10.08
N LEU A 151 4.87 -9.43 -9.21
CA LEU A 151 4.57 -8.54 -8.10
C LEU A 151 5.45 -8.95 -6.92
N LEU A 152 6.30 -8.04 -6.45
CA LEU A 152 7.17 -8.22 -5.30
C LEU A 152 6.60 -7.43 -4.11
N PRO A 153 5.94 -8.07 -3.12
CA PRO A 153 5.47 -7.38 -1.94
C PRO A 153 6.66 -6.87 -1.11
N ASP A 154 6.64 -5.59 -0.74
CA ASP A 154 7.79 -4.88 -0.12
C ASP A 154 8.30 -5.55 1.16
N ARG A 155 7.45 -6.32 1.84
CA ARG A 155 7.74 -6.98 3.12
C ARG A 155 8.04 -8.46 3.03
N LEU A 156 7.79 -9.08 1.87
CA LEU A 156 8.11 -10.50 1.64
C LEU A 156 9.47 -10.65 0.96
N VAL A 157 9.90 -9.65 0.21
CA VAL A 157 11.13 -9.67 -0.58
C VAL A 157 12.12 -8.65 -0.02
N ARG A 158 13.38 -9.06 0.16
CA ARG A 158 14.44 -8.12 0.51
C ARG A 158 14.79 -7.30 -0.73
N ALA A 159 14.93 -5.98 -0.59
CA ALA A 159 15.37 -5.13 -1.68
C ALA A 159 16.67 -5.68 -2.33
N GLY A 160 16.64 -5.87 -3.65
CA GLY A 160 17.76 -6.41 -4.43
C GLY A 160 17.95 -7.92 -4.40
N SER A 161 17.12 -8.71 -3.69
CA SER A 161 17.28 -10.18 -3.66
C SER A 161 16.77 -10.88 -4.91
N ILE A 162 15.86 -10.24 -5.65
CA ILE A 162 15.33 -10.72 -6.93
C ILE A 162 15.81 -9.76 -8.02
N PRO A 163 16.56 -10.23 -9.04
CA PRO A 163 16.95 -9.39 -10.15
C PRO A 163 15.72 -9.00 -10.97
N VAL A 164 15.63 -7.72 -11.33
CA VAL A 164 14.55 -7.09 -12.10
C VAL A 164 15.19 -6.22 -13.18
N VAL A 165 14.49 -6.00 -14.30
CA VAL A 165 15.03 -5.22 -15.44
C VAL A 165 14.53 -3.77 -15.50
N ASP A 166 13.63 -3.41 -14.60
CA ASP A 166 13.00 -2.08 -14.53
C ASP A 166 12.90 -1.57 -13.09
N ASP A 167 12.52 -0.30 -12.95
CA ASP A 167 12.28 0.34 -11.64
C ASP A 167 10.97 -0.12 -10.96
N GLY A 168 10.14 -0.86 -11.70
CA GLY A 168 8.86 -1.41 -11.30
C GLY A 168 7.75 -0.40 -11.06
N ASP A 169 6.53 -0.81 -11.37
CA ASP A 169 5.31 -0.06 -11.11
C ASP A 169 4.90 -0.27 -9.64
N ALA A 170 4.94 0.79 -8.83
CA ALA A 170 4.51 0.71 -7.45
C ALA A 170 2.99 0.53 -7.37
N VAL A 171 2.53 -0.36 -6.49
CA VAL A 171 1.11 -0.64 -6.30
C VAL A 171 0.73 -0.69 -4.82
N GLU A 172 -0.53 -0.38 -4.54
CA GLU A 172 -1.18 -0.59 -3.25
C GLU A 172 -2.20 -1.71 -3.36
N VAL A 173 -2.15 -2.67 -2.43
CA VAL A 173 -3.21 -3.66 -2.25
C VAL A 173 -4.06 -3.22 -1.06
N LEU A 174 -5.33 -2.92 -1.32
CA LEU A 174 -6.28 -2.51 -0.31
C LEU A 174 -7.36 -3.58 -0.10
N VAL A 175 -7.86 -3.70 1.12
CA VAL A 175 -8.88 -4.69 1.50
C VAL A 175 -10.03 -4.07 2.29
N CYS A 176 -11.20 -4.70 2.23
CA CYS A 176 -12.36 -4.42 3.08
C CYS A 176 -13.19 -5.68 3.31
N ASP A 177 -14.09 -5.64 4.29
CA ASP A 177 -14.95 -6.76 4.70
C ASP A 177 -16.41 -6.54 4.27
N HIS A 178 -16.61 -5.74 3.22
CA HIS A 178 -17.91 -5.48 2.58
C HIS A 178 -17.69 -5.37 1.07
N ARG A 179 -18.73 -5.62 0.25
CA ARG A 179 -18.62 -5.43 -1.21
C ARG A 179 -18.48 -3.95 -1.53
N PRO A 180 -17.36 -3.49 -2.09
CA PRO A 180 -17.18 -2.08 -2.39
C PRO A 180 -17.75 -1.74 -3.79
N PRO A 181 -18.17 -0.49 -4.03
CA PRO A 181 -18.65 -0.03 -5.34
C PRO A 181 -17.50 0.30 -6.32
N VAL A 182 -16.42 -0.48 -6.30
CA VAL A 182 -15.28 -0.40 -7.25
C VAL A 182 -15.00 -1.78 -7.83
N ASP A 183 -14.23 -1.83 -8.92
CA ASP A 183 -13.78 -3.10 -9.49
C ASP A 183 -12.77 -3.77 -8.54
N ALA A 184 -13.29 -4.62 -7.66
CA ALA A 184 -12.56 -5.35 -6.64
C ALA A 184 -12.85 -6.85 -6.76
N VAL A 185 -11.88 -7.64 -6.34
CA VAL A 185 -11.95 -9.10 -6.36
C VAL A 185 -12.38 -9.59 -4.98
N GLU A 186 -13.37 -10.48 -4.92
CA GLU A 186 -13.73 -11.18 -3.69
C GLU A 186 -12.68 -12.26 -3.40
N LEU A 187 -12.04 -12.18 -2.24
CA LEU A 187 -10.98 -13.09 -1.81
C LEU A 187 -11.57 -14.38 -1.23
N ALA A 188 -12.44 -14.22 -0.22
CA ALA A 188 -13.16 -15.27 0.51
C ALA A 188 -14.06 -14.60 1.57
N ASP A 189 -15.17 -15.24 1.95
CA ASP A 189 -16.01 -14.90 3.10
C ASP A 189 -16.42 -13.42 3.18
N GLY A 190 -16.78 -12.81 2.05
CA GLY A 190 -17.19 -11.40 1.98
C GLY A 190 -16.05 -10.40 2.14
N ARG A 191 -14.78 -10.85 2.11
CA ARG A 191 -13.59 -10.00 2.09
C ARG A 191 -13.21 -9.70 0.64
N TRP A 192 -13.01 -8.42 0.35
CA TRP A 192 -12.70 -7.91 -0.99
C TRP A 192 -11.34 -7.24 -1.02
N ALA A 193 -10.70 -7.25 -2.18
CA ALA A 193 -9.45 -6.56 -2.40
C ALA A 193 -9.38 -5.88 -3.77
N VAL A 194 -8.63 -4.79 -3.82
CA VAL A 194 -8.25 -4.11 -5.07
C VAL A 194 -6.75 -3.91 -5.07
N THR A 195 -6.15 -3.93 -6.26
CA THR A 195 -4.77 -3.46 -6.47
C THR A 195 -4.81 -2.25 -7.38
N VAL A 196 -4.27 -1.13 -6.90
CA VAL A 196 -4.24 0.15 -7.64
C VAL A 196 -2.80 0.61 -7.84
N PRO A 197 -2.51 1.36 -8.92
CA PRO A 197 -1.22 2.03 -9.08
C PRO A 197 -1.00 3.02 -7.93
N ALA A 198 0.22 3.08 -7.40
CA ALA A 198 0.59 3.99 -6.32
C ALA A 198 0.66 5.46 -6.79
N ASP A 199 0.87 5.68 -8.08
CA ASP A 199 0.95 6.98 -8.76
C ASP A 199 -0.41 7.46 -9.30
N ASP A 200 -1.49 6.70 -9.10
CA ASP A 200 -2.86 7.10 -9.43
C ASP A 200 -3.61 7.56 -8.16
N PRO A 201 -3.53 8.86 -7.80
CA PRO A 201 -4.22 9.36 -6.62
C PRO A 201 -5.75 9.21 -6.72
N ARG A 202 -6.33 9.25 -7.93
CA ARG A 202 -7.79 9.14 -8.12
C ARG A 202 -8.27 7.73 -7.79
N ALA A 203 -7.58 6.70 -8.29
CA ALA A 203 -7.91 5.31 -7.97
C ALA A 203 -7.70 5.02 -6.47
N ARG A 204 -6.61 5.53 -5.90
CA ARG A 204 -6.29 5.41 -4.46
C ARG A 204 -7.36 6.04 -3.57
N GLU A 205 -7.84 7.23 -3.90
CA GLU A 205 -8.94 7.90 -3.19
C GLU A 205 -10.28 7.17 -3.39
N ALA A 206 -10.59 6.72 -4.61
CA ALA A 206 -11.82 6.00 -4.89
C ALA A 206 -11.92 4.71 -4.07
N ALA A 207 -10.82 3.96 -3.94
CA ALA A 207 -10.75 2.78 -3.09
C ALA A 207 -11.00 3.12 -1.62
N ARG A 208 -10.36 4.17 -1.09
CA ARG A 208 -10.52 4.58 0.31
C ARG A 208 -11.92 5.10 0.62
N ARG A 209 -12.51 5.90 -0.29
CA ARG A 209 -13.91 6.36 -0.20
C ARG A 209 -14.90 5.20 -0.20
N SER A 210 -14.53 4.10 -0.85
CA SER A 210 -15.30 2.85 -0.87
C SER A 210 -15.10 1.97 0.36
N GLY A 211 -14.34 2.46 1.36
CA GLY A 211 -14.08 1.76 2.62
C GLY A 211 -12.91 0.77 2.57
N LEU A 212 -12.13 0.73 1.48
CA LEU A 212 -10.92 -0.10 1.41
C LEU A 212 -9.78 0.54 2.19
N THR A 213 -8.97 -0.32 2.81
CA THR A 213 -7.85 0.08 3.66
C THR A 213 -6.55 -0.55 3.19
N LEU A 214 -5.46 0.21 3.25
CA LEU A 214 -4.14 -0.26 2.81
C LEU A 214 -3.70 -1.50 3.60
N HIS A 215 -3.59 -2.63 2.92
CA HIS A 215 -3.09 -3.89 3.48
C HIS A 215 -1.59 -3.99 3.32
N HIS A 216 -1.09 -3.84 2.10
CA HIS A 216 0.34 -3.85 1.83
C HIS A 216 0.66 -3.16 0.51
N THR A 217 1.94 -2.90 0.30
CA THR A 217 2.51 -2.32 -0.91
C THR A 217 3.44 -3.31 -1.57
N GLY A 218 3.69 -3.10 -2.85
CA GLY A 218 4.67 -3.85 -3.61
C GLY A 218 4.98 -3.15 -4.92
N ARG A 219 5.78 -3.83 -5.74
CA ARG A 219 6.11 -3.37 -7.09
C ARG A 219 5.90 -4.47 -8.11
N VAL A 220 5.31 -4.11 -9.23
CA VAL A 220 5.23 -4.99 -10.40
C VAL A 220 6.43 -4.73 -11.28
N HIS A 221 7.24 -5.76 -11.50
CA HIS A 221 8.43 -5.72 -12.34
C HIS A 221 8.28 -6.65 -13.52
N THR A 222 8.99 -6.35 -14.60
CA THR A 222 9.34 -7.33 -15.62
C THR A 222 10.49 -8.18 -15.09
N LEU A 223 10.37 -9.50 -15.21
CA LEU A 223 11.47 -10.43 -14.93
C LEU A 223 12.36 -10.49 -16.17
N GLY A 224 13.62 -10.09 -16.04
CA GLY A 224 14.68 -10.40 -17.02
C GLY A 224 15.17 -11.81 -16.87
#